data_AF-A0A9N8W2B3-F1
#
_entry.id   AF-A0A9N8W2B3-F1
#
_cell.length_a   1.000
_cell.length_b   1.000
_cell.length_c   1.000
_cell.angle_alpha   90.00
_cell.angle_beta   90.00
_cell.angle_gamma   90.00
#
_symmetry.space_group_name_H-M   'P 1'
#
loop_
_entity.id
_entity.type
_entity.pdbx_description
1 polymer ?
#
loop_
_entity_poly.entity_id
_entity_poly.type
_entity_poly.pdbx_seq_one_letter_code
_entity_poly.pdbx_strand_id
1 'polypeptide(L)'
;MTSLGKRNEERTHEENQERAYIAASHRGDRSLEARMESARKASEIHKKRTGKALRITEDDVRNEEMYQEIDEPEETREPRRHGETSKRQGGSTKK
;
A
#
# COMPACT_ATOMS: atom_id res chain seq x y z
N MET A 1 -27.48 9.27 -24.48
CA MET A 1 -26.43 8.23 -24.41
C MET A 1 -25.90 8.19 -22.98
N THR A 2 -26.08 7.06 -22.31
CA THR A 2 -25.96 6.86 -20.86
C THR A 2 -24.58 7.22 -20.32
N SER A 3 -24.52 8.25 -19.48
CA SER A 3 -23.39 8.48 -18.57
C SER A 3 -23.38 7.31 -17.57
N LEU A 4 -22.47 6.35 -17.76
CA LEU A 4 -22.16 5.37 -16.73
C LEU A 4 -21.51 6.12 -15.58
N GLY A 5 -22.34 6.61 -14.66
CA GLY A 5 -21.91 6.94 -13.32
C GLY A 5 -21.19 5.72 -12.78
N LYS A 6 -19.85 5.81 -12.71
CA LYS A 6 -19.00 4.88 -11.98
C LYS A 6 -19.54 4.90 -10.56
N ARG A 7 -20.38 3.91 -10.24
CA ARG A 7 -20.73 3.60 -8.87
C ARG A 7 -19.38 3.41 -8.19
N ASN A 8 -19.01 4.37 -7.33
CA ASN A 8 -18.01 4.11 -6.31
C ASN A 8 -18.63 2.98 -5.51
N GLU A 9 -18.35 1.73 -5.93
CA GLU A 9 -18.51 0.58 -5.08
C GLU A 9 -17.91 1.01 -3.75
N GLU A 10 -18.70 0.95 -2.68
CA GLU A 10 -18.29 1.26 -1.32
C GLU A 10 -17.23 0.23 -0.90
N ARG A 11 -16.06 0.32 -1.54
CA ARG A 11 -14.88 -0.45 -1.22
C ARG A 11 -14.43 0.02 0.14
N THR A 12 -14.07 -0.93 0.99
CA THR A 12 -13.55 -0.60 2.31
C THR A 12 -12.31 0.28 2.16
N HIS A 13 -12.07 1.12 3.17
CA HIS A 13 -10.87 1.96 3.20
C HIS A 13 -9.60 1.12 2.98
N GLU A 14 -9.57 -0.09 3.55
CA GLU A 14 -8.48 -1.05 3.43
C GLU A 14 -8.31 -1.54 1.99
N GLU A 15 -9.39 -1.92 1.29
CA GLU A 15 -9.28 -2.35 -0.12
C GLU A 15 -8.77 -1.21 -1.02
N ASN A 16 -9.25 0.02 -0.80
CA ASN A 16 -8.77 1.17 -1.56
C ASN A 16 -7.28 1.45 -1.29
N GLN A 17 -6.84 1.29 -0.04
CA GLN A 17 -5.44 1.47 0.33
C GLN A 17 -4.56 0.37 -0.26
N GLU A 18 -5.01 -0.88 -0.24
CA GLU A 18 -4.36 -2.03 -0.92
C GLU A 18 -4.13 -1.70 -2.40
N ARG A 19 -5.20 -1.34 -3.12
CA ARG A 19 -5.15 -0.98 -4.55
C ARG A 19 -4.20 0.19 -4.82
N ALA A 20 -4.17 1.19 -3.96
CA ALA A 20 -3.28 2.34 -4.11
C ALA A 20 -1.80 1.92 -3.98
N TYR A 21 -1.46 1.04 -3.04
CA TYR A 21 -0.11 0.52 -2.88
C TYR A 21 0.33 -0.40 -4.02
N ILE A 22 -0.57 -1.24 -4.55
CA ILE A 22 -0.31 -2.04 -5.76
C ILE A 22 0.03 -1.12 -6.93
N ALA A 23 -0.83 -0.14 -7.21
CA ALA A 23 -0.59 0.83 -8.28
C ALA A 23 0.70 1.63 -8.06
N ALA A 24 1.04 1.94 -6.82
CA ALA A 24 2.27 2.64 -6.49
C ALA A 24 3.53 1.80 -6.74
N SER A 25 3.46 0.48 -6.55
CA SER A 25 4.57 -0.44 -6.82
C SER A 25 4.85 -0.64 -8.31
N HIS A 26 3.83 -0.49 -9.16
CA HIS A 26 3.95 -0.58 -10.62
C HIS A 26 4.43 0.72 -11.28
N ARG A 27 4.72 1.76 -10.51
CA ARG A 27 5.19 3.04 -11.06
C ARG A 27 6.68 3.02 -11.36
N GLY A 28 7.02 2.87 -12.64
CA GLY A 28 8.40 2.91 -13.16
C GLY A 28 9.17 4.22 -12.95
N ASP A 29 8.48 5.32 -12.65
CA ASP A 29 9.11 6.61 -12.34
C ASP A 29 9.72 6.69 -10.93
N ARG A 30 9.53 5.67 -10.08
CA ARG A 30 10.03 5.63 -8.70
C ARG A 30 11.20 4.67 -8.54
N SER A 31 12.00 4.88 -7.49
CA SER A 31 13.08 3.95 -7.12
C SER A 31 12.53 2.56 -6.82
N LEU A 32 13.33 1.52 -7.14
CA LEU A 32 12.97 0.14 -6.88
C LEU A 32 12.65 -0.08 -5.39
N GLU A 33 13.41 0.54 -4.49
CA GLU A 33 13.19 0.45 -3.05
C GLU A 33 11.83 1.00 -2.63
N ALA A 34 11.41 2.17 -3.13
CA ALA A 34 10.09 2.73 -2.83
C ALA A 34 8.95 1.90 -3.43
N ARG A 35 9.18 1.27 -4.59
CA ARG A 35 8.24 0.34 -5.22
C ARG A 35 8.09 -0.94 -4.38
N MET A 36 9.20 -1.51 -3.92
CA MET A 36 9.25 -2.68 -3.04
C MET A 36 8.55 -2.42 -1.71
N GLU A 37 8.79 -1.26 -1.08
CA GLU A 37 8.10 -0.87 0.15
C GLU A 37 6.59 -0.77 -0.06
N SER A 38 6.15 -0.20 -1.18
CA SER A 38 4.74 -0.14 -1.55
C SER A 38 4.15 -1.54 -1.74
N ALA A 39 4.85 -2.43 -2.44
CA ALA A 39 4.41 -3.80 -2.66
C ALA A 39 4.26 -4.59 -1.35
N ARG A 40 5.19 -4.41 -0.39
CA ARG A 40 5.10 -5.01 0.96
C ARG A 40 3.88 -4.50 1.72
N LYS A 41 3.63 -3.19 1.74
CA LYS A 41 2.44 -2.60 2.38
C LYS A 41 1.13 -3.10 1.76
N ALA A 42 1.11 -3.29 0.44
CA ALA A 42 -0.04 -3.91 -0.23
C ALA A 42 -0.26 -5.35 0.26
N SER A 43 0.81 -6.14 0.37
CA SER A 43 0.76 -7.52 0.87
C SER A 43 0.22 -7.60 2.30
N GLU A 44 0.63 -6.70 3.20
CA GLU A 44 0.14 -6.66 4.58
C GLU A 44 -1.38 -6.41 4.66
N ILE A 45 -1.88 -5.45 3.87
CA ILE A 45 -3.31 -5.12 3.84
C ILE A 45 -4.10 -6.28 3.21
N HIS A 46 -3.58 -6.86 2.13
CA HIS A 46 -4.17 -8.02 1.48
C HIS A 46 -4.27 -9.20 2.45
N LYS A 47 -3.18 -9.52 3.16
CA LYS A 47 -3.14 -10.56 4.20
C LYS A 47 -4.13 -10.31 5.32
N LYS A 48 -4.27 -9.07 5.77
CA LYS A 48 -5.27 -8.70 6.78
C LYS A 48 -6.70 -8.97 6.30
N ARG A 49 -6.98 -8.76 5.00
CA ARG A 49 -8.32 -8.88 4.41
C ARG A 49 -8.65 -10.32 3.96
N THR A 50 -7.68 -11.04 3.39
CA THR A 50 -7.89 -12.35 2.76
C THR A 50 -7.30 -13.52 3.57
N GLY A 51 -6.40 -13.22 4.51
CA GLY A 51 -5.64 -14.23 5.25
C GLY A 51 -4.38 -14.72 4.53
N LYS A 52 -4.10 -14.24 3.30
CA LYS A 52 -2.97 -14.70 2.48
C LYS A 52 -2.05 -13.55 2.13
N ALA A 53 -0.74 -13.78 2.09
CA ALA A 53 0.21 -12.75 1.68
C ALA A 53 0.37 -12.72 0.16
N LEU A 54 0.75 -11.57 -0.39
CA LEU A 54 1.22 -11.47 -1.78
C LEU A 54 2.72 -11.77 -1.83
N ARG A 55 3.12 -12.62 -2.78
CA ARG A 55 4.51 -12.89 -3.12
C ARG A 55 5.09 -11.67 -3.84
N ILE A 56 5.99 -10.97 -3.17
CA ILE A 56 6.68 -9.81 -3.71
C ILE A 56 8.13 -10.20 -4.01
N THR A 57 8.54 -10.10 -5.28
CA THR A 57 9.94 -10.21 -5.69
C THR A 57 10.41 -8.95 -6.39
N GLU A 58 11.72 -8.68 -6.36
CA GLU A 58 12.28 -7.50 -7.05
C GLU A 58 12.06 -7.56 -8.56
N ASP A 59 12.16 -8.75 -9.16
CA ASP A 59 11.85 -8.97 -10.57
C ASP A 59 10.39 -8.68 -10.88
N ASP A 60 9.45 -9.18 -10.07
CA ASP A 60 8.01 -8.91 -10.30
C ASP A 60 7.70 -7.42 -10.21
N VAL A 61 8.28 -6.74 -9.21
CA VAL A 61 8.12 -5.29 -9.03
C VAL A 61 8.71 -4.55 -10.22
N ARG A 62 9.91 -4.92 -10.67
CA ARG A 62 10.62 -4.27 -11.78
C ARG A 62 9.91 -4.46 -13.12
N ASN A 63 9.37 -5.65 -13.36
CA ASN A 63 8.66 -6.02 -14.58
C ASN A 63 7.18 -5.66 -14.54
N GLU A 64 6.69 -5.07 -13.44
CA GLU A 64 5.29 -4.67 -13.27
C GLU A 64 4.32 -5.86 -13.33
N GLU A 65 4.78 -7.02 -12.88
CA GLU A 65 4.02 -8.26 -12.88
C GLU A 65 2.94 -8.27 -11.80
N MET A 66 1.96 -9.17 -11.99
CA MET A 66 0.89 -9.39 -11.02
C MET A 66 1.39 -10.28 -9.88
N TYR A 67 1.28 -9.78 -8.64
CA TYR A 67 1.69 -10.57 -7.47
C TYR A 67 0.76 -11.76 -7.23
N GLN A 68 1.37 -12.91 -6.93
CA GLN A 68 0.65 -14.14 -6.63
C GLN A 68 0.35 -14.23 -5.14
N GLU A 69 -0.82 -14.73 -4.77
CA GLU A 69 -1.13 -15.08 -3.38
C GLU A 69 -0.33 -16.32 -2.96
N ILE A 70 0.28 -16.27 -1.78
CA ILE A 70 0.96 -17.40 -1.15
C ILE A 70 0.40 -17.65 0.25
N ASP A 71 0.28 -18.93 0.60
CA ASP A 71 -0.03 -19.36 1.95
C ASP A 71 1.24 -19.19 2.80
N GLU A 72 1.34 -18.05 3.49
CA GLU A 72 2.52 -17.69 4.29
C GLU A 72 2.40 -18.31 5.70
N PRO A 73 3.42 -19.01 6.23
CA PRO A 73 3.46 -19.39 7.63
C PRO A 73 3.54 -18.11 8.52
N GLU A 74 2.81 -18.12 9.63
CA GLU A 74 2.52 -16.97 10.49
C GLU A 74 3.78 -16.35 11.17
N GLU A 75 4.64 -15.59 10.47
CA GLU A 75 5.83 -14.99 11.12
C GLU A 75 6.22 -13.58 10.66
N THR A 76 5.25 -12.69 10.44
CA THR A 76 5.52 -11.27 10.21
C THR A 76 4.47 -10.40 10.91
N ARG A 77 4.57 -10.32 12.25
CA ARG A 77 3.91 -9.26 13.02
C ARG A 77 4.81 -8.03 13.05
N GLU A 78 4.76 -7.22 12.00
CA GLU A 78 5.35 -5.88 12.04
C GLU A 78 4.58 -5.00 13.05
N PRO A 79 5.27 -4.36 14.01
CA PRO A 79 4.62 -3.53 15.02
C PRO A 79 4.10 -2.26 14.37
N ARG A 80 2.83 -1.92 14.63
CA ARG A 80 2.18 -0.68 14.19
C ARG A 80 3.04 0.55 14.51
N ARG A 81 3.85 1.03 13.57
CA ARG A 81 4.58 2.29 13.70
C ARG A 81 3.69 3.44 13.26
N HIS A 82 2.99 3.98 14.26
CA HIS A 82 2.78 5.41 14.53
C HIS A 82 2.83 6.33 13.30
N GLY A 83 1.65 6.69 12.79
CA GLY A 83 1.42 8.05 12.29
C GLY A 83 1.39 9.03 13.46
N GLU A 84 2.55 9.24 14.11
CA GLU A 84 2.76 10.33 15.05
C GLU A 84 3.80 11.28 14.46
N THR A 85 3.35 12.24 13.65
CA THR A 85 4.09 13.48 13.46
C THR A 85 3.38 14.56 14.27
N SER A 86 3.48 14.44 15.60
CA SER A 86 3.21 15.56 16.49
C SER A 86 4.56 16.16 16.89
N LYS A 87 4.96 17.23 16.22
CA LYS A 87 5.85 18.23 16.83
C LYS A 87 5.27 19.62 16.61
N ARG A 88 4.52 20.06 17.63
CA ARG A 88 4.34 21.47 17.99
C ARG A 88 5.66 22.00 18.55
N GLN A 89 6.11 23.16 18.09
CA GLN A 89 6.71 24.26 18.87
C GLN A 89 6.96 25.42 17.88
N GLY A 90 6.25 26.56 17.96
CA GLY A 90 6.62 27.73 18.78
C GLY A 90 7.59 28.62 17.97
N GLY A 91 7.43 29.91 17.75
CA GLY A 91 6.53 30.96 18.24
C GLY A 91 7.14 32.32 17.80
N SER A 92 6.37 33.40 17.93
CA SER A 92 6.86 34.81 18.04
C SER A 92 7.55 35.40 16.78
N THR A 93 7.34 36.65 16.33
CA THR A 93 6.87 37.89 16.94
C THR A 93 6.73 38.93 15.82
N LYS A 94 5.67 39.76 15.88
CA LYS A 94 5.70 41.24 15.85
C LYS A 94 6.34 41.94 14.63
N LYS A 95 5.54 42.69 13.86
CA LYS A 95 5.49 44.17 13.92
C LYS A 95 4.24 44.70 13.24
#